data_AF-A0A6G0VPM0-F1
#
_entry.id   AF-A0A6G0VPM0-F1
#
_cell.length_a   1.000
_cell.length_b   1.000
_cell.length_c   1.000
_cell.angle_alpha   90.00
_cell.angle_beta   90.00
_cell.angle_gamma   90.00
#
_symmetry.space_group_name_H-M   'P 1'
#
loop_
_entity.id
_entity.type
_entity.pdbx_description
1 polymer ?
#
loop_
_entity_poly.entity_id
_entity_poly.type
_entity_poly.pdbx_seq_one_letter_code
_entity_poly.pdbx_strand_id
1 'polypeptide(L)'
;MKVLNIYHTKDTNEIVFIGKMFQSKRPFYIQPLSSDIFNIYVVDNLSNELCWIPMKNFKKKVRLLEKCNEKIALPIIHSFNDD
;
A
#
# COMPACT_ATOMS: atom_id res chain seq x y z
N MET A 1 3.49 -0.71 1.42
CA MET A 1 4.14 -1.94 1.91
C MET A 1 3.47 -3.14 1.29
N LYS A 2 4.23 -4.18 0.91
CA LYS A 2 3.70 -5.52 0.67
C LYS A 2 3.72 -6.26 2.01
N VAL A 3 2.54 -6.55 2.56
CA VAL A 3 2.40 -7.31 3.82
C VAL A 3 2.75 -8.77 3.53
N LEU A 4 3.58 -9.37 4.36
CA LEU A 4 3.97 -10.77 4.29
C LEU A 4 3.40 -11.57 5.47
N ASN A 5 3.23 -10.93 6.62
CA ASN A 5 2.62 -11.56 7.79
C ASN A 5 1.99 -10.55 8.75
N ILE A 6 1.18 -11.04 9.68
CA ILE A 6 0.49 -10.27 10.73
C ILE A 6 0.84 -10.91 12.07
N TYR A 7 1.25 -10.11 13.04
CA TYR A 7 1.63 -10.57 14.37
C TYR A 7 1.11 -9.63 15.46
N HIS A 8 1.26 -10.07 16.71
CA HIS A 8 1.08 -9.25 17.90
C HIS A 8 2.41 -9.00 18.59
N THR A 9 2.64 -7.80 19.10
CA THR A 9 3.77 -7.51 19.98
C THR A 9 3.60 -8.24 21.30
N LYS A 10 4.70 -8.73 21.89
CA LYS A 10 4.63 -9.50 23.14
C LYS A 10 4.15 -8.65 24.33
N ASP A 11 4.65 -7.42 24.43
CA ASP A 11 4.46 -6.60 25.65
C ASP A 11 3.17 -5.80 25.63
N THR A 12 2.74 -5.34 24.44
CA THR A 12 1.54 -4.48 24.28
C THR A 12 0.38 -5.19 23.59
N ASN A 13 0.59 -6.40 23.07
CA ASN A 13 -0.38 -7.16 22.27
C ASN A 13 -0.90 -6.39 21.03
N GLU A 14 -0.17 -5.39 20.57
CA GLU A 14 -0.54 -4.56 19.42
C GLU A 14 -0.36 -5.34 18.12
N ILE A 15 -1.33 -5.22 17.22
CA ILE A 15 -1.24 -5.81 15.88
C ILE A 15 -0.20 -5.05 15.06
N VAL A 16 0.77 -5.78 14.52
CA VAL A 16 1.81 -5.29 13.62
C VAL A 16 1.76 -6.03 12.30
N PHE A 17 2.02 -5.32 11.21
CA PHE A 17 2.24 -5.93 9.90
C PHE A 17 3.73 -6.04 9.64
N ILE A 18 4.17 -7.25 9.27
CA ILE A 18 5.53 -7.52 8.83
C ILE A 18 5.51 -7.59 7.31
N GLY A 19 6.43 -6.87 6.67
CA GLY A 19 6.44 -6.78 5.22
C GLY A 19 7.66 -6.08 4.65
N LYS A 20 7.56 -5.72 3.38
CA LYS A 20 8.59 -5.02 2.63
C LYS A 20 8.05 -3.72 2.03
N MET A 21 8.84 -2.66 2.02
CA MET A 21 8.42 -1.35 1.52
C MET A 21 8.68 -1.25 0.01
N PHE A 22 7.79 -0.57 -0.72
CA PHE A 22 8.10 -0.14 -2.07
C PHE A 22 8.92 1.15 -1.96
N GLN A 23 10.11 1.17 -2.54
CA GLN A 23 11.05 2.28 -2.44
C GLN A 23 10.79 3.37 -3.49
N SER A 24 10.12 3.02 -4.58
CA SER A 24 9.71 3.98 -5.61
C SER A 24 8.20 4.04 -5.73
N LYS A 25 7.70 5.27 -5.96
CA LYS A 25 6.33 5.53 -6.39
C LYS A 25 6.33 6.67 -7.39
N ARG A 26 5.52 6.57 -8.43
CA ARG A 26 5.23 7.67 -9.36
C ARG A 26 3.75 7.67 -9.75
N PRO A 27 3.18 8.79 -10.20
CA PRO A 27 1.84 8.80 -10.77
C PRO A 27 1.77 7.77 -11.92
N PHE A 28 0.66 7.04 -11.99
CA PHE A 28 0.38 6.10 -13.08
C PHE A 28 0.16 6.83 -14.42
N TYR A 29 -0.58 7.93 -14.41
CA TYR A 29 -0.73 8.87 -15.53
C TYR A 29 -0.72 10.32 -15.04
N ILE A 30 -0.41 11.24 -15.95
CA ILE A 30 -0.37 12.70 -15.72
C ILE A 30 -1.54 13.41 -16.40
N GLN A 31 -2.06 12.86 -17.49
CA GLN A 31 -3.17 13.43 -18.26
C GLN A 31 -4.38 12.49 -18.28
N PRO A 32 -5.61 13.04 -18.34
CA PRO A 32 -5.95 14.47 -18.36
C PRO A 32 -5.76 15.17 -17.00
N LEU A 33 -5.65 14.41 -15.92
CA LEU A 33 -5.34 14.88 -14.57
C LEU A 33 -4.37 13.90 -13.92
N SER A 34 -3.46 14.39 -13.08
CA SER A 34 -2.50 13.51 -12.42
C SER A 34 -3.18 12.51 -11.49
N SER A 35 -2.78 11.25 -11.63
CA SER A 35 -3.33 10.10 -10.91
C SER A 35 -2.97 10.05 -9.42
N ASP A 36 -1.98 10.83 -8.98
CA ASP A 36 -1.60 10.96 -7.57
C ASP A 36 -2.70 11.59 -6.70
N ILE A 37 -3.52 12.48 -7.28
CA ILE A 37 -4.73 13.05 -6.66
C ILE A 37 -5.68 11.93 -6.22
N PHE A 38 -5.80 10.89 -7.05
CA PHE A 38 -6.61 9.71 -6.77
C PHE A 38 -5.85 8.64 -5.97
N ASN A 39 -4.62 8.92 -5.53
CA ASN A 39 -3.71 7.97 -4.88
C ASN A 39 -3.41 6.72 -5.72
N ILE A 40 -3.37 6.86 -7.04
CA ILE A 40 -3.04 5.79 -7.96
C ILE A 40 -1.58 5.94 -8.38
N TYR A 41 -0.78 4.92 -8.13
CA TYR A 41 0.67 4.99 -8.33
C TYR A 41 1.18 3.75 -9.04
N VAL A 42 2.18 3.91 -9.90
CA VAL A 42 3.11 2.81 -10.20
C VAL A 42 4.11 2.74 -9.07
N VAL A 43 4.25 1.55 -8.47
CA VAL A 43 5.17 1.28 -7.38
C VAL A 43 6.19 0.23 -7.81
N ASP A 44 7.43 0.37 -7.40
CA ASP A 44 8.44 -0.65 -7.66
C ASP A 44 9.52 -0.67 -6.58
N ASN A 45 10.60 -1.40 -6.83
CA ASN A 45 11.76 -1.50 -5.97
C ASN A 45 11.35 -1.93 -4.56
N LEU A 46 10.82 -3.15 -4.46
CA LEU A 46 10.50 -3.73 -3.16
C LEU A 46 11.78 -3.90 -2.35
N SER A 47 11.82 -3.39 -1.13
CA SER A 47 12.99 -3.45 -0.27
C SER A 47 13.44 -4.89 -0.03
N ASN A 48 14.75 -5.10 0.04
CA ASN A 48 15.30 -6.39 0.45
C ASN A 48 15.08 -6.65 1.94
N GLU A 49 15.05 -5.59 2.74
CA GLU A 49 14.85 -5.62 4.18
C GLU A 49 13.38 -5.78 4.56
N LEU A 50 13.16 -6.54 5.63
CA LEU A 50 11.88 -6.63 6.31
C LEU A 50 11.71 -5.43 7.24
N CYS A 51 10.52 -4.86 7.24
CA CYS A 51 10.10 -3.88 8.22
C CYS A 51 8.85 -4.35 8.95
N TRP A 52 8.61 -3.78 10.13
CA TRP A 52 7.40 -3.97 10.90
C TRP A 52 6.76 -2.61 11.16
N ILE A 53 5.44 -2.54 11.01
CA ILE A 53 4.68 -1.29 11.21
C ILE A 53 3.41 -1.62 11.99
N PRO A 54 3.11 -0.92 13.11
CA PRO A 54 1.84 -1.06 13.81
C PRO A 54 0.65 -0.83 12.89
N MET A 55 -0.39 -1.66 13.00
CA MET A 55 -1.60 -1.58 12.16
C MET A 55 -2.25 -0.20 12.23
N LYS A 56 -2.25 0.43 13.43
CA LYS A 56 -2.79 1.78 13.67
C LYS A 56 -2.15 2.88 12.80
N ASN A 57 -0.95 2.63 12.26
CA ASN A 57 -0.25 3.60 11.41
C ASN A 57 -0.64 3.49 9.92
N PHE A 58 -1.40 2.48 9.51
CA PHE A 58 -1.87 2.32 8.14
C PHE A 58 -3.13 3.14 7.88
N LYS A 59 -3.06 4.08 6.94
CA LYS A 59 -4.16 5.00 6.62
C LYS A 59 -5.06 4.54 5.47
N LYS A 60 -4.54 3.71 4.56
CA LYS A 60 -5.23 3.34 3.31
C LYS A 60 -4.93 1.89 2.94
N LYS A 61 -5.93 1.19 2.43
CA LYS A 61 -5.79 -0.11 1.78
C LYS A 61 -5.70 0.08 0.27
N VAL A 62 -4.79 -0.66 -0.35
CA VAL A 62 -4.57 -0.60 -1.80
C VAL A 62 -4.56 -2.01 -2.37
N ARG A 63 -5.07 -2.17 -3.60
CA ARG A 63 -4.89 -3.35 -4.43
C ARG A 63 -3.67 -3.12 -5.33
N LEU A 64 -2.84 -4.15 -5.47
CA LEU A 64 -1.78 -4.17 -6.47
C LEU A 64 -2.31 -4.86 -7.73
N LEU A 65 -2.33 -4.17 -8.85
CA LEU A 65 -2.59 -4.73 -10.17
C LEU A 65 -1.28 -4.85 -10.94
N GLU A 66 -1.04 -6.00 -11.54
CA GLU A 66 0.14 -6.22 -12.39
C GLU A 66 -0.30 -6.24 -13.84
N LYS A 67 0.21 -5.30 -14.66
CA LYS A 67 -0.12 -5.18 -16.08
C LYS A 67 1.07 -4.59 -16.83
N CYS A 68 1.40 -5.14 -18.00
CA CYS A 68 2.52 -4.66 -18.84
C CYS A 68 3.85 -4.51 -18.07
N ASN A 69 4.17 -5.46 -17.17
CA ASN A 69 5.32 -5.44 -16.27
C ASN A 69 5.35 -4.27 -15.25
N GLU A 70 4.25 -3.53 -15.10
CA GLU A 70 4.10 -2.51 -14.07
C GLU A 70 3.26 -3.02 -12.91
N LYS A 71 3.61 -2.62 -11.69
CA LYS A 71 2.82 -2.85 -10.47
C LYS A 71 2.10 -1.56 -10.12
N ILE A 72 0.79 -1.56 -10.33
CA ILE A 72 -0.08 -0.40 -10.17
C ILE A 72 -0.81 -0.54 -8.83
N ALA A 73 -0.51 0.34 -7.89
CA ALA A 73 -1.22 0.48 -6.63
C ALA A 73 -2.46 1.35 -6.83
N LEU A 74 -3.64 0.76 -6.60
CA LEU A 74 -4.94 1.43 -6.66
C LEU A 74 -5.56 1.42 -5.26
N PRO A 75 -6.09 2.54 -4.76
CA PRO A 75 -6.82 2.53 -3.51
C PRO A 75 -8.06 1.65 -3.65
N ILE A 76 -8.36 0.88 -2.60
CA ILE A 76 -9.64 0.22 -2.49
C ILE A 76 -10.63 1.30 -2.06
N ILE A 77 -11.40 1.82 -3.02
CA ILE A 77 -12.47 2.77 -2.74
C ILE A 77 -13.63 1.95 -2.18
N HIS A 78 -13.91 2.15 -0.90
CA HIS A 78 -15.17 1.71 -0.33
C HIS A 78 -16.23 2.74 -0.74
N SER A 79 -17.27 2.30 -1.45
CA SER A 79 -18.50 3.07 -1.51
C SER A 79 -19.02 3.15 -0.08
N PHE A 80 -18.97 4.32 0.54
CA PHE A 80 -19.87 4.60 1.66
C PHE A 80 -21.24 4.81 1.02
N ASN A 81 -22.01 3.73 0.92
CA ASN A 81 -23.46 3.88 0.99
C ASN A 81 -23.76 3.83 2.49
N ASP A 82 -23.78 5.00 3.12
CA ASP A 82 -24.50 5.15 4.38
C ASP A 82 -25.99 5.22 3.99
N ASP A 83 -26.69 4.09 4.11
CA ASP A 83 -28.16 4.08 4.25
C ASP A 83 -28.51 4.34 5.73
#